data_AF-A0A6G4VKN4-F1
#
_entry.id   AF-A0A6G4VKN4-F1
#
_cell.length_a   1.000
_cell.length_b   1.000
_cell.length_c   1.000
_cell.angle_alpha   90.00
_cell.angle_beta   90.00
_cell.angle_gamma   90.00
#
_symmetry.space_group_name_H-M   'P 1'
#
loop_
_entity.id
_entity.type
_entity.pdbx_description
1 polymer ?
#
loop_
_entity_poly.entity_id
_entity_poly.type
_entity_poly.pdbx_seq_one_letter_code
_entity_poly.pdbx_strand_id
1 'polypeptide(L)' 'MKQVSHGDGPDAGDDPAGFALALDVARALHPPVARAPEVAAAAPAAVRPARRGSARRRTVRG' A
#
# COMPACT_ATOMS: atom_id res chain seq x y z
N MET A 1 1.70 -29.07 -35.92
CA MET A 1 1.70 -28.71 -34.49
C MET A 1 1.23 -27.27 -34.39
N LYS A 2 0.07 -27.00 -33.79
CA LYS A 2 -0.51 -25.64 -33.70
C LYS A 2 -0.13 -25.05 -32.34
N GLN A 3 0.61 -23.95 -32.33
CA GLN A 3 0.85 -23.22 -31.08
C GLN A 3 -0.47 -22.61 -30.60
N VAL A 4 -0.78 -22.83 -29.33
CA VAL A 4 -1.88 -22.16 -28.65
C VAL A 4 -1.24 -21.03 -27.85
N SER A 5 -1.42 -19.80 -28.31
CA SER A 5 -1.04 -18.63 -27.54
C SER A 5 -1.99 -18.51 -26.36
N HIS A 6 -1.51 -18.78 -25.15
CA HIS A 6 -2.10 -18.17 -23.96
C HIS A 6 -1.74 -16.70 -24.03
N GLY A 7 -2.50 -15.94 -24.83
CA GLY A 7 -2.44 -14.50 -24.75
C GLY A 7 -2.82 -14.15 -23.33
N ASP A 8 -1.86 -13.65 -22.56
CA ASP A 8 -2.13 -12.86 -21.38
C ASP A 8 -3.23 -11.87 -21.78
N GLY A 9 -4.42 -12.09 -21.21
CA GLY A 9 -5.58 -11.26 -21.48
C GLY A 9 -5.24 -9.79 -21.23
N PRO A 10 -6.03 -8.87 -21.80
CA PRO A 10 -5.69 -7.47 -22.05
C PRO A 10 -5.14 -6.62 -20.89
N ASP A 11 -5.01 -7.14 -19.67
CA ASP A 11 -4.84 -6.36 -18.46
C ASP A 11 -3.93 -7.04 -17.41
N ALA A 12 -3.00 -7.93 -17.80
CA ALA A 12 -2.05 -8.50 -16.83
C ALA A 12 -1.19 -7.41 -16.12
N GLY A 13 -1.12 -6.20 -16.69
CA GLY A 13 -0.45 -5.04 -16.11
C GLY A 13 -1.32 -3.81 -15.81
N ASP A 14 -2.60 -3.80 -16.21
CA ASP A 14 -3.47 -2.59 -16.13
C ASP A 14 -4.79 -2.81 -15.34
N ASP A 15 -5.05 -4.02 -14.81
CA ASP A 15 -6.18 -4.24 -13.90
C ASP A 15 -5.81 -3.94 -12.44
N PRO A 16 -6.26 -2.82 -11.85
CA PRO A 16 -5.98 -2.50 -10.46
C PRO A 16 -6.63 -3.50 -9.48
N ALA A 17 -7.74 -4.13 -9.85
CA ALA A 17 -8.41 -5.11 -9.00
C ALA A 17 -7.62 -6.43 -8.97
N GLY A 18 -7.16 -6.89 -10.13
CA GLY A 18 -6.25 -8.03 -10.27
C GLY A 18 -4.92 -7.80 -9.54
N PHE A 19 -4.37 -6.59 -9.61
CA PHE A 19 -3.16 -6.24 -8.87
C PHE A 19 -3.37 -6.29 -7.35
N ALA A 20 -4.47 -5.73 -6.85
CA ALA A 20 -4.80 -5.80 -5.42
C ALA A 20 -4.96 -7.25 -4.94
N LEU A 21 -5.66 -8.09 -5.71
CA LEU A 21 -5.80 -9.51 -5.42
C LEU A 21 -4.44 -10.23 -5.41
N ALA A 22 -3.57 -9.95 -6.39
CA ALA A 22 -2.24 -10.53 -6.44
C ALA A 22 -1.40 -10.16 -5.20
N LEU A 23 -1.49 -8.90 -4.72
CA LEU A 23 -0.83 -8.46 -3.50
C LEU A 23 -1.38 -9.16 -2.25
N ASP A 24 -2.69 -9.36 -2.15
CA ASP A 24 -3.31 -10.06 -1.03
C ASP A 24 -2.91 -11.53 -0.99
N VAL A 25 -2.92 -12.21 -2.14
CA VAL A 25 -2.42 -13.58 -2.28
C VAL A 25 -0.94 -13.65 -1.91
N ALA A 26 -0.12 -12.72 -2.41
CA ALA A 26 1.30 -12.67 -2.09
C ALA A 26 1.53 -12.50 -0.57
N ARG A 27 0.73 -11.69 0.14
CA ARG A 27 0.82 -11.56 1.61
C ARG A 27 0.40 -12.82 2.35
N ALA A 28 -0.60 -13.53 1.85
CA ALA A 28 -1.05 -14.79 2.43
C ALA A 28 0.02 -15.88 2.31
N LEU A 29 0.70 -15.96 1.16
CA LEU A 29 1.76 -16.93 0.92
C LEU A 29 3.11 -16.51 1.52
N HIS A 30 3.40 -15.20 1.54
CA HIS A 30 4.65 -14.62 1.99
C HIS A 30 4.36 -13.59 3.10
N PRO A 31 4.11 -14.06 4.34
CA PRO A 31 3.89 -13.15 5.45
C PRO A 31 5.12 -12.23 5.61
N PRO A 32 4.91 -10.93 5.89
CA PRO A 32 6.02 -10.00 6.04
C PRO A 32 6.89 -10.41 7.22
N VAL A 33 8.15 -10.75 6.94
CA VAL A 33 9.15 -11.08 7.95
C VAL A 33 9.83 -9.78 8.41
N ALA A 34 9.97 -9.61 9.73
CA ALA A 34 10.70 -8.49 10.29
C ALA A 34 12.16 -8.53 9.80
N ARG A 35 12.64 -7.39 9.29
CA ARG A 35 14.06 -7.26 8.93
C ARG A 35 14.91 -7.24 10.19
N ALA A 36 16.11 -7.79 10.09
CA ALA A 36 17.08 -7.76 11.16
C ALA A 36 17.45 -6.30 11.54
N PRO A 37 17.78 -6.01 12.81
CA PRO A 37 17.98 -4.65 13.31
C PRO A 37 19.10 -3.89 12.59
N GLU A 38 20.11 -4.60 12.09
CA GLU A 38 21.22 -4.03 11.31
C GLU A 38 20.81 -3.56 9.90
N VAL A 39 19.69 -4.08 9.37
CA VAL A 39 19.14 -3.71 8.05
C VAL A 39 17.87 -2.85 8.18
N ALA A 40 17.23 -2.85 9.36
CA ALA A 40 16.11 -1.99 9.62
C ALA A 40 16.58 -0.53 9.54
N ALA A 41 16.10 0.20 8.51
CA ALA A 41 16.23 1.64 8.50
C ALA A 41 15.70 2.18 9.83
N ALA A 42 16.45 3.11 10.46
CA ALA A 42 16.03 3.71 11.71
C ALA A 42 14.58 4.16 11.57
N ALA A 43 13.68 3.51 12.33
CA ALA A 43 12.26 3.82 12.25
C ALA A 43 12.12 5.33 12.48
N PRO A 44 11.46 6.09 11.58
CA PRO A 44 11.18 7.48 11.89
C PRO A 44 10.41 7.47 13.20
N ALA A 45 10.95 8.16 14.21
CA ALA A 45 10.34 8.27 15.52
C ALA A 45 8.85 8.50 15.33
N ALA A 46 8.01 7.60 15.84
CA ALA A 46 6.58 7.62 15.62
C ALA A 46 6.07 9.04 15.87
N VAL A 47 5.79 9.77 14.79
CA VAL A 47 5.30 11.15 14.86
C VAL A 47 3.89 11.00 15.42
N ARG A 48 3.78 11.13 16.74
CA ARG A 48 2.52 11.14 17.45
C ARG A 48 1.65 12.20 16.74
N PRO A 49 0.50 11.84 16.15
CA PRO A 49 -0.29 12.84 15.45
C PRO A 49 -0.63 13.91 16.47
N ALA A 50 -0.17 15.14 16.23
CA ALA A 50 -0.59 16.29 16.99
C ALA A 50 -2.12 16.30 16.90
N ARG A 51 -2.80 16.03 18.02
CA ARG A 51 -4.25 16.19 18.10
C ARG A 51 -4.50 17.62 17.64
N ARG A 52 -5.06 17.75 16.44
CA ARG A 52 -5.44 19.04 15.87
C ARG A 52 -6.55 19.54 16.77
N GLY A 53 -6.15 20.25 17.84
CA GLY A 53 -7.06 20.96 18.72
C GLY A 53 -7.98 21.72 17.81
N SER A 54 -9.28 21.49 17.98
CA SER A 54 -10.34 22.17 17.26
C SER A 54 -10.10 23.67 17.37
N ALA A 55 -9.40 24.23 16.39
CA ALA A 55 -9.17 25.66 16.27
C ALA A 55 -10.51 26.25 15.87
N ARG A 56 -11.30 26.53 16.91
CA ARG A 56 -12.60 27.18 16.88
C ARG A 56 -12.51 28.38 15.93
N ARG A 57 -13.06 28.22 14.72
CA ARG A 57 -13.07 29.26 13.69
C ARG A 57 -13.71 30.52 14.29
N ARG A 58 -12.94 31.59 14.45
CA ARG A 58 -13.50 32.92 14.70
C ARG A 58 -14.08 33.42 13.39
N THR A 59 -15.41 33.48 13.29
CA THR A 59 -16.07 34.28 12.26
C THR A 59 -15.95 35.75 12.67
N VAL A 60 -15.20 36.54 11.91
CA VAL A 60 -15.30 38.00 11.99
C VAL A 60 -16.59 38.39 11.29
N ARG A 61 -17.51 39.03 12.01
CA ARG A 61 -18.62 39.76 11.40
C ARG A 61 -18.03 41.08 10.88
N GLY A 62 -17.98 41.21 9.56
CA GLY A 62 -17.95 42.48 8.85
C GLY A 62 -19.28 42.59 8.12
#